data_AF-A0A5K0XFM0-F1
#
_entry.id   AF-A0A5K0XFM0-F1
#
_cell.length_a   1.000
_cell.length_b   1.000
_cell.length_c   1.000
_cell.angle_alpha   90.00
_cell.angle_beta   90.00
_cell.angle_gamma   90.00
#
_symmetry.space_group_name_H-M   'P 1'
#
loop_
_entity.id
_entity.type
_entity.pdbx_description
1 polymer ?
#
loop_
_entity_poly.entity_id
_entity_poly.type
_entity_poly.pdbx_seq_one_letter_code
_entity_poly.pdbx_strand_id
1 'polypeptide(L)'
;MADVPKPREERAVCLIGDVHGYISKLERLWRNLESALGTSSFETALIIFLGDYCDRGPDTSRVIDFLISLPSRYPRQSHVFLCGNHDFAFAAFIGALPQHVLPAGGFRQTWDEYLQNEEREGWYKGEGYEVMHVQARRWAGSIKEKLNAKKGIIYQGSIYDAGTTFKSYGVPHGHP
;
A
#
# COMPACT_ATOMS: atom_id res chain seq x y z
N MET A 1 34.38 42.24 -7.41
CA MET A 1 32.94 41.92 -7.32
C MET A 1 32.83 40.56 -6.67
N ALA A 2 32.17 40.46 -5.51
CA ALA A 2 31.95 39.17 -4.85
C ALA A 2 30.92 38.37 -5.66
N ASP A 3 31.23 37.11 -5.93
CA ASP A 3 30.33 36.16 -6.58
C ASP A 3 29.14 35.92 -5.65
N VAL A 4 27.98 36.45 -6.01
CA VAL A 4 26.74 36.24 -5.25
C VAL A 4 26.35 34.79 -5.47
N PRO A 5 26.24 33.96 -4.42
CA PRO A 5 25.82 32.57 -4.60
C PRO A 5 24.48 32.56 -5.31
N LYS A 6 24.40 31.89 -6.47
CA LYS A 6 23.12 31.62 -7.11
C LYS A 6 22.21 30.95 -6.08
N PRO A 7 20.95 31.40 -5.93
CA PRO A 7 19.99 30.69 -5.08
C PRO A 7 20.01 29.22 -5.49
N ARG A 8 20.08 28.31 -4.51
CA ARG A 8 19.87 26.89 -4.80
C ARG A 8 18.50 26.80 -5.45
N GLU A 9 18.42 26.25 -6.66
CA GLU A 9 17.14 25.96 -7.29
C GLU A 9 16.31 25.15 -6.31
N GLU A 10 15.13 25.66 -5.95
CA GLU A 10 14.25 25.00 -4.98
C GLU A 10 13.81 23.67 -5.57
N ARG A 11 14.20 22.58 -4.90
CA ARG A 11 13.86 21.23 -5.33
C ARG A 11 12.34 21.03 -5.27
N ALA A 12 11.74 20.60 -6.38
CA ALA A 12 10.33 20.21 -6.40
C ALA A 12 10.08 19.01 -5.47
N VAL A 13 9.01 19.09 -4.66
CA VAL A 13 8.56 18.01 -3.79
C VAL A 13 7.11 17.67 -4.14
N CYS A 14 6.85 16.41 -4.48
CA CYS A 14 5.51 15.92 -4.80
C CYS A 14 5.05 14.91 -3.74
N LEU A 15 3.88 15.17 -3.15
CA LEU A 15 3.21 14.25 -2.24
C LEU A 15 2.07 13.56 -2.99
N ILE A 16 2.15 12.24 -3.14
CA ILE A 16 1.18 11.43 -3.87
C ILE A 16 0.35 10.64 -2.85
N GLY A 17 -0.95 10.92 -2.81
CA GLY A 17 -1.90 10.22 -1.93
C GLY A 17 -2.19 8.78 -2.36
N ASP A 18 -3.18 8.18 -1.71
CA ASP A 18 -3.54 6.78 -1.82
C ASP A 18 -3.80 6.35 -3.28
N VAL A 19 -3.23 5.22 -3.68
CA VAL A 19 -3.32 4.72 -5.06
C VAL A 19 -4.38 3.63 -5.19
N HIS A 20 -4.47 2.74 -4.21
CA HIS A 20 -5.48 1.67 -4.13
C HIS A 20 -5.68 0.91 -5.45
N GLY A 21 -4.61 0.36 -6.02
CA GLY A 21 -4.68 -0.48 -7.22
C GLY A 21 -5.19 0.21 -8.49
N TYR A 22 -5.33 1.54 -8.52
CA TYR A 22 -5.80 2.29 -9.70
C TYR A 22 -4.64 2.73 -10.61
N ILE A 23 -4.01 1.76 -11.29
CA ILE A 23 -2.84 2.02 -12.16
C ILE A 23 -3.10 3.13 -13.20
N SER A 24 -4.27 3.16 -13.82
CA SER A 24 -4.60 4.19 -14.82
C SER A 24 -4.65 5.61 -14.24
N LYS A 25 -5.06 5.76 -12.97
CA LYS A 25 -5.03 7.06 -12.27
C LYS A 25 -3.60 7.46 -11.96
N LEU A 26 -2.77 6.51 -11.51
CA LEU A 26 -1.36 6.74 -11.20
C LEU A 26 -0.57 7.16 -12.46
N GLU A 27 -0.72 6.44 -13.57
CA GLU A 27 -0.07 6.77 -14.85
C GLU A 27 -0.50 8.13 -15.40
N ARG A 28 -1.78 8.50 -15.21
CA ARG A 28 -2.29 9.82 -15.61
C ARG A 28 -1.73 10.92 -14.70
N LEU A 29 -1.70 10.71 -13.39
CA LEU A 29 -1.10 11.65 -12.44
C LEU A 29 0.38 11.88 -12.76
N TRP A 30 1.12 10.81 -13.03
CA TRP A 30 2.55 10.87 -13.34
C TRP A 30 2.84 11.74 -14.56
N ARG A 31 2.11 11.53 -15.67
CA ARG A 31 2.22 12.36 -16.88
C ARG A 31 1.85 13.83 -16.63
N ASN A 32 0.84 14.07 -15.79
CA ASN A 32 0.45 15.42 -15.43
C ASN A 32 1.52 16.13 -14.59
N LEU A 33 2.18 15.42 -13.66
CA LEU A 33 3.29 15.97 -12.87
C LEU A 33 4.49 16.32 -13.74
N GLU A 34 4.87 15.43 -14.67
CA GLU A 34 5.96 15.67 -15.61
C GLU A 34 5.72 16.92 -16.47
N SER A 35 4.48 17.08 -16.98
CA SER A 35 4.07 18.26 -17.74
C SER A 35 4.04 19.53 -16.88
N ALA A 36 3.51 19.46 -15.66
CA ALA A 36 3.34 20.62 -14.79
C ALA A 36 4.65 21.16 -14.22
N LEU A 37 5.61 20.28 -13.89
CA LEU A 37 6.91 20.68 -13.33
C LEU A 37 7.93 21.06 -14.41
N GLY A 38 7.74 20.54 -15.63
CA GLY A 38 8.75 20.61 -16.69
C GLY A 38 9.91 19.65 -16.43
N THR A 39 10.61 19.26 -17.50
CA THR A 39 11.61 18.19 -17.50
C THR A 39 12.70 18.38 -16.42
N SER A 40 13.31 19.56 -16.34
CA SER A 40 14.44 19.82 -15.42
C SER A 40 14.06 19.64 -13.94
N SER A 41 12.93 20.23 -13.53
CA SER A 41 12.44 20.14 -12.15
C SER A 41 11.91 18.74 -11.83
N PHE A 42 11.23 18.11 -12.79
CA PHE A 42 10.69 16.76 -12.62
C PHE A 42 11.80 15.71 -12.43
N GLU A 43 12.85 15.77 -13.25
CA GLU A 43 13.95 14.79 -13.20
C GLU A 43 14.73 14.78 -11.88
N THR A 44 14.70 15.87 -11.11
CA THR A 44 15.41 16.00 -9.82
C THR A 44 14.47 16.05 -8.62
N ALA A 45 13.16 15.89 -8.85
CA ALA A 45 12.14 16.00 -7.83
C ALA A 45 12.32 14.97 -6.69
N LEU A 46 11.83 15.33 -5.51
CA LEU A 46 11.55 14.39 -4.42
C LEU A 46 10.09 13.96 -4.54
N ILE A 47 9.87 12.67 -4.76
CA ILE A 47 8.53 12.07 -4.87
C ILE A 47 8.27 11.26 -3.61
N ILE A 48 7.25 11.63 -2.84
CA ILE A 48 6.83 10.94 -1.63
C ILE A 48 5.44 10.36 -1.86
N PHE A 49 5.37 9.04 -1.91
CA PHE A 49 4.14 8.30 -1.89
C PHE A 49 3.66 8.09 -0.46
N LEU A 50 2.41 8.40 -0.18
CA LEU A 50 1.85 8.44 1.17
C LEU A 50 1.29 7.09 1.67
N GLY A 51 1.41 6.03 0.87
CA GLY A 51 0.93 4.69 1.20
C GLY A 51 -0.35 4.30 0.47
N ASP A 52 -0.95 3.21 0.93
CA ASP A 52 -2.18 2.59 0.45
C ASP A 52 -2.13 2.34 -1.08
N TYR A 53 -1.17 1.51 -1.48
CA TYR A 53 -0.93 1.11 -2.87
C TYR A 53 -1.87 -0.01 -3.32
N CYS A 54 -2.23 -0.90 -2.40
CA CYS A 54 -3.06 -2.07 -2.63
C CYS A 54 -4.54 -1.85 -2.29
N ASP A 55 -5.36 -2.86 -2.60
CA ASP A 55 -6.78 -3.00 -2.28
C ASP A 55 -7.72 -2.03 -3.01
N ARG A 56 -9.02 -2.35 -3.00
CA ARG A 56 -10.14 -1.61 -3.64
C ARG A 56 -10.09 -1.54 -5.18
N GLY A 57 -8.98 -1.07 -5.74
CA GLY A 57 -8.78 -1.03 -7.20
C GLY A 57 -8.30 -2.37 -7.75
N PRO A 58 -8.42 -2.57 -9.07
CA PRO A 58 -8.26 -3.89 -9.69
C PRO A 58 -6.82 -4.32 -9.97
N ASP A 59 -5.86 -3.39 -9.98
CA ASP A 59 -4.53 -3.60 -10.58
C ASP A 59 -3.37 -3.36 -9.58
N THR A 60 -3.48 -3.87 -8.34
CA THR A 60 -2.41 -3.73 -7.32
C THR A 60 -1.05 -4.18 -7.84
N SER A 61 -0.96 -5.37 -8.48
CA SER A 61 0.30 -5.87 -9.05
C SER A 61 0.96 -4.87 -10.01
N ARG A 62 0.20 -4.28 -10.93
CA ARG A 62 0.71 -3.27 -11.87
C ARG A 62 1.09 -1.96 -11.19
N VAL A 63 0.42 -1.56 -10.11
CA VAL A 63 0.83 -0.41 -9.29
C VAL A 63 2.21 -0.68 -8.69
N ILE A 64 2.42 -1.84 -8.06
CA ILE A 64 3.71 -2.20 -7.45
C ILE A 64 4.81 -2.26 -8.53
N ASP A 65 4.55 -2.86 -9.70
CA ASP A 65 5.49 -2.86 -10.83
C ASP A 65 5.87 -1.46 -11.28
N PHE A 66 4.87 -0.56 -11.37
CA PHE A 66 5.10 0.84 -11.72
C PHE A 66 6.02 1.52 -10.70
N LEU A 67 5.76 1.37 -9.39
CA LEU A 67 6.57 1.96 -8.32
C LEU A 67 8.01 1.43 -8.32
N ILE A 68 8.19 0.11 -8.49
CA ILE A 68 9.50 -0.53 -8.60
C ILE A 68 10.30 0.00 -9.80
N SER A 69 9.63 0.35 -10.91
CA SER A 69 10.27 0.88 -12.11
C SER A 69 10.78 2.33 -11.97
N LEU A 70 10.32 3.09 -10.97
CA LEU A 70 10.59 4.53 -10.90
C LEU A 70 12.08 4.87 -10.75
N PRO A 71 12.87 4.22 -9.87
CA PRO A 71 14.28 4.56 -9.71
C PRO A 71 15.12 4.32 -10.98
N SER A 72 14.79 3.29 -11.77
CA SER A 72 15.50 3.02 -13.02
C SER A 72 15.08 3.98 -14.14
N ARG A 73 13.80 4.36 -14.19
CA ARG A 73 13.28 5.33 -15.17
C ARG A 73 13.72 6.77 -14.87
N TYR A 74 13.88 7.11 -13.59
CA TYR A 74 14.21 8.46 -13.13
C TYR A 74 15.34 8.44 -12.11
N PRO A 75 16.58 8.13 -12.52
CA PRO A 75 17.71 7.92 -11.61
C PRO A 75 18.19 9.18 -10.87
N ARG A 76 17.74 10.36 -11.30
CA ARG A 76 18.03 11.65 -10.63
C ARG A 76 16.92 12.07 -9.64
N GLN A 77 15.78 11.38 -9.62
CA GLN A 77 14.74 11.59 -8.62
C GLN A 77 15.11 10.90 -7.31
N SER A 78 14.48 11.31 -6.22
CA SER A 78 14.43 10.51 -4.99
C SER A 78 13.01 10.07 -4.76
N HIS A 79 12.81 8.79 -4.43
CA HIS A 79 11.50 8.21 -4.16
C HIS A 79 11.42 7.75 -2.71
N VAL A 80 10.36 8.17 -2.02
CA VAL A 80 10.01 7.70 -0.68
C VAL A 80 8.65 7.02 -0.77
N PHE A 81 8.54 5.81 -0.21
CA PHE A 81 7.32 5.03 -0.19
C PHE A 81 6.92 4.80 1.26
N LEU A 82 5.93 5.54 1.75
CA LEU A 82 5.38 5.28 3.07
C LEU A 82 4.56 3.99 3.06
N CYS A 83 4.49 3.33 4.21
CA CYS A 83 3.67 2.16 4.39
C CYS A 83 2.31 2.59 4.93
N GLY A 84 1.28 2.50 4.10
CA GLY A 84 -0.11 2.70 4.52
C GLY A 84 -0.61 1.52 5.35
N ASN A 85 -1.78 1.67 5.97
CA ASN A 85 -2.36 0.58 6.76
C ASN A 85 -2.79 -0.61 5.91
N HIS A 86 -3.15 -0.40 4.63
CA HIS A 86 -3.43 -1.47 3.70
C HIS A 86 -2.14 -2.22 3.32
N ASP A 87 -1.07 -1.49 3.01
CA ASP A 87 0.21 -2.08 2.63
C ASP A 87 0.85 -2.86 3.78
N PHE A 88 0.75 -2.33 5.00
CA PHE A 88 1.22 -3.02 6.20
C PHE A 88 0.50 -4.36 6.39
N ALA A 89 -0.82 -4.37 6.22
CA ALA A 89 -1.62 -5.57 6.38
C ALA A 89 -1.32 -6.61 5.29
N PHE A 90 -1.11 -6.16 4.05
CA PHE A 90 -0.66 -7.01 2.95
C PHE A 90 0.75 -7.57 3.19
N ALA A 91 1.72 -6.72 3.56
CA ALA A 91 3.09 -7.12 3.90
C ALA A 91 3.12 -8.13 5.05
N ALA A 92 2.26 -7.94 6.05
CA ALA A 92 2.10 -8.87 7.16
C ALA A 92 1.54 -10.23 6.72
N PHE A 93 0.61 -10.26 5.76
CA PHE A 93 0.03 -11.49 5.24
C PHE A 93 1.07 -12.31 4.47
N ILE A 94 1.89 -11.67 3.63
CA ILE A 94 2.95 -12.35 2.86
C ILE A 94 4.23 -12.62 3.69
N GLY A 95 4.19 -12.39 5.00
CA GLY A 95 5.32 -12.69 5.90
C GLY A 95 6.52 -11.73 5.78
N ALA A 96 6.33 -10.53 5.23
CA ALA A 96 7.41 -9.56 5.01
C ALA A 96 7.77 -8.73 6.26
N LEU A 97 7.01 -8.83 7.36
CA LEU A 97 7.35 -8.14 8.60
C LEU A 97 8.53 -8.83 9.34
N PRO A 98 9.41 -8.05 9.99
CA PRO A 98 10.56 -8.60 10.69
C PRO A 98 10.12 -9.41 11.91
N GLN A 99 10.46 -10.71 11.94
CA GLN A 99 10.12 -11.61 13.05
C GLN A 99 11.10 -11.54 14.23
N HIS A 100 12.36 -11.16 13.98
CA HIS A 100 13.45 -11.22 14.96
C HIS A 100 13.40 -10.12 16.05
N VAL A 101 12.51 -9.14 15.90
CA VAL A 101 12.37 -8.00 16.82
C VAL A 101 11.17 -8.12 17.75
N LEU A 102 10.46 -9.26 17.72
CA LEU A 102 9.21 -9.41 18.45
C LEU A 102 9.43 -9.84 19.90
N PRO A 103 8.61 -9.35 20.85
CA PRO A 103 8.61 -9.84 22.22
C PRO A 103 8.15 -11.30 22.30
N ALA A 104 8.40 -11.94 23.44
CA ALA A 104 7.91 -13.30 23.71
C ALA A 104 6.39 -13.35 23.50
N GLY A 105 5.92 -14.21 22.59
CA GLY A 105 4.52 -14.29 22.15
C GLY A 105 4.26 -13.80 20.73
N GLY A 106 5.25 -13.14 20.10
CA GLY A 106 5.22 -12.81 18.68
C GLY A 106 4.03 -11.96 18.26
N PHE A 107 3.62 -12.09 17.01
CA PHE A 107 2.49 -11.34 16.47
C PHE A 107 1.14 -11.74 17.04
N ARG A 108 1.02 -12.91 17.69
CA ARG A 108 -0.24 -13.38 18.27
C ARG A 108 -0.80 -12.44 19.33
N GLN A 109 0.06 -11.75 20.07
CA GLN A 109 -0.36 -10.77 21.09
C GLN A 109 -1.16 -9.59 20.51
N THR A 110 -0.99 -9.31 19.21
CA THR A 110 -1.72 -8.23 18.54
C THR A 110 -3.20 -8.53 18.36
N TRP A 111 -3.63 -9.76 18.61
CA TRP A 111 -5.02 -10.19 18.42
C TRP A 111 -5.93 -9.72 19.54
N ASP A 112 -5.43 -9.69 20.78
CA ASP A 112 -6.23 -9.60 22.01
C ASP A 112 -7.16 -8.38 22.04
N GLU A 113 -6.68 -7.21 21.58
CA GLU A 113 -7.45 -5.97 21.53
C GLU A 113 -8.66 -6.04 20.57
N TYR A 114 -8.61 -6.94 19.57
CA TYR A 114 -9.57 -7.01 18.48
C TYR A 114 -10.35 -8.32 18.42
N LEU A 115 -10.16 -9.26 19.36
CA LEU A 115 -10.78 -10.59 19.33
C LEU A 115 -12.30 -10.55 19.16
N GLN A 116 -12.97 -9.55 19.73
CA GLN A 116 -14.42 -9.32 19.58
C GLN A 116 -14.87 -9.12 18.10
N ASN A 117 -13.94 -8.76 17.21
CA ASN A 117 -14.22 -8.58 15.79
C ASN A 117 -14.00 -9.84 14.94
N GLU A 118 -13.34 -10.88 15.49
CA GLU A 118 -12.89 -12.05 14.71
C GLU A 118 -14.04 -12.72 13.97
N GLU A 119 -15.18 -12.91 14.63
CA GLU A 119 -16.32 -13.56 14.02
C GLU A 119 -16.93 -12.72 12.90
N ARG A 120 -17.12 -11.42 13.12
CA ARG A 120 -17.75 -10.51 12.16
C ARG A 120 -16.88 -10.32 10.91
N GLU A 121 -15.59 -10.13 11.12
CA GLU A 121 -14.60 -9.90 10.06
C GLU A 121 -14.12 -11.20 9.40
N GLY A 122 -14.42 -12.35 10.01
CA GLY A 122 -14.08 -13.67 9.49
C GLY A 122 -12.58 -13.82 9.27
N TRP A 123 -11.78 -13.53 10.30
CA TRP A 123 -10.32 -13.49 10.19
C TRP A 123 -9.74 -14.76 9.54
N TYR A 124 -8.66 -14.58 8.78
CA TYR A 124 -7.93 -15.67 8.14
C TYR A 124 -7.51 -16.73 9.18
N LYS A 125 -7.73 -18.00 8.81
CA LYS A 125 -7.39 -19.20 9.59
C LYS A 125 -6.73 -20.28 8.71
N GLY A 126 -6.21 -19.90 7.55
CA GLY A 126 -5.45 -20.80 6.68
C GLY A 126 -3.99 -20.93 7.14
N GLU A 127 -3.13 -21.46 6.28
CA GLU A 127 -1.75 -21.79 6.64
C GLU A 127 -0.97 -20.60 7.24
N GLY A 128 -0.28 -20.83 8.34
CA GLY A 128 0.59 -19.84 8.99
C GLY A 128 -0.13 -18.77 9.81
N TYR A 129 -1.47 -18.82 9.91
CA TYR A 129 -2.22 -17.79 10.65
C TYR A 129 -1.81 -17.67 12.12
N GLU A 130 -1.27 -18.73 12.73
CA GLU A 130 -0.91 -18.82 14.15
C GLU A 130 0.15 -17.81 14.56
N VAL A 131 0.96 -17.38 13.59
CA VAL A 131 2.07 -16.43 13.78
C VAL A 131 1.84 -15.12 13.03
N MET A 132 0.66 -14.90 12.45
CA MET A 132 0.34 -13.68 11.70
C MET A 132 -0.02 -12.51 12.61
N HIS A 133 0.33 -11.30 12.19
CA HIS A 133 -0.17 -10.05 12.78
C HIS A 133 -1.69 -9.96 12.62
N VAL A 134 -2.41 -9.37 13.58
CA VAL A 134 -3.88 -9.24 13.53
C VAL A 134 -4.34 -8.60 12.21
N GLN A 135 -3.64 -7.57 11.74
CA GLN A 135 -3.99 -6.89 10.49
C GLN A 135 -3.87 -7.81 9.26
N ALA A 136 -2.90 -8.73 9.19
CA ALA A 136 -2.85 -9.74 8.13
C ALA A 136 -4.09 -10.64 8.16
N ARG A 137 -4.46 -11.10 9.37
CA ARG A 137 -5.64 -11.95 9.55
C ARG A 137 -6.93 -11.24 9.17
N ARG A 138 -7.03 -9.95 9.45
CA ARG A 138 -8.16 -9.08 9.03
C ARG A 138 -8.16 -8.81 7.53
N TRP A 139 -7.00 -8.62 6.93
CA TRP A 139 -6.82 -8.31 5.52
C TRP A 139 -7.18 -9.48 4.61
N ALA A 140 -6.75 -10.69 4.94
CA ALA A 140 -7.14 -11.91 4.23
C ALA A 140 -8.44 -12.56 4.76
N GLY A 141 -9.13 -11.90 5.71
CA GLY A 141 -10.38 -12.40 6.29
C GLY A 141 -11.54 -12.40 5.29
N SER A 142 -12.61 -13.13 5.59
CA SER A 142 -13.84 -13.19 4.81
C SER A 142 -14.98 -12.53 5.58
N ILE A 143 -15.23 -11.24 5.31
CA ILE A 143 -16.21 -10.46 6.08
C ILE A 143 -17.63 -10.99 5.88
N LYS A 144 -18.35 -11.23 6.98
CA LYS A 144 -19.72 -11.79 6.94
C LYS A 144 -20.74 -10.77 6.41
N GLU A 145 -20.54 -9.50 6.76
CA GLU A 145 -21.36 -8.39 6.27
C GLU A 145 -20.94 -8.04 4.85
N LYS A 146 -21.78 -8.34 3.87
CA LYS A 146 -21.47 -8.03 2.46
C LYS A 146 -21.58 -6.54 2.16
N LEU A 147 -22.37 -5.78 2.91
CA LEU A 147 -22.62 -4.36 2.67
C LEU A 147 -22.00 -3.49 3.77
N ASN A 148 -21.14 -2.56 3.39
CA ASN A 148 -20.74 -1.48 4.26
C ASN A 148 -21.84 -0.40 4.25
N ALA A 149 -22.76 -0.45 5.20
CA ALA A 149 -23.90 0.49 5.28
C ALA A 149 -23.47 1.97 5.38
N LYS A 150 -22.28 2.26 5.92
CA LYS A 150 -21.76 3.64 6.03
C LYS A 150 -21.23 4.18 4.69
N LYS A 151 -20.69 3.31 3.84
CA LYS A 151 -20.11 3.68 2.55
C LYS A 151 -21.02 3.39 1.36
N GLY A 152 -22.08 2.59 1.55
CA GLY A 152 -22.97 2.14 0.48
C GLY A 152 -22.30 1.19 -0.52
N ILE A 153 -21.21 0.51 -0.12
CA ILE A 153 -20.38 -0.33 -1.00
C ILE A 153 -20.36 -1.77 -0.49
N ILE A 154 -20.29 -2.73 -1.42
CA ILE A 154 -20.11 -4.14 -1.10
C ILE A 154 -18.63 -4.41 -0.84
N TYR A 155 -18.29 -5.00 0.32
CA TYR A 155 -16.91 -5.35 0.62
C TYR A 155 -16.33 -6.32 -0.41
N GLN A 156 -15.08 -6.11 -0.79
CA GLN A 156 -14.37 -6.98 -1.71
C GLN A 156 -13.53 -8.00 -0.93
N GLY A 157 -14.20 -9.05 -0.43
CA GLY A 157 -13.57 -10.16 0.30
C GLY A 157 -13.42 -9.89 1.79
N SER A 158 -12.67 -8.87 2.19
CA SER A 158 -12.35 -8.56 3.59
C SER A 158 -12.76 -7.16 4.01
N ILE A 159 -12.57 -6.83 5.30
CA ILE A 159 -12.77 -5.45 5.81
C ILE A 159 -11.81 -4.44 5.15
N TYR A 160 -10.74 -4.92 4.53
CA TYR A 160 -9.75 -4.12 3.80
C TYR A 160 -10.05 -4.00 2.29
N ASP A 161 -11.09 -4.65 1.77
CA ASP A 161 -11.33 -4.77 0.33
C ASP A 161 -10.14 -5.44 -0.43
N ALA A 162 -9.50 -6.41 0.22
CA ALA A 162 -8.29 -7.08 -0.28
C ALA A 162 -8.50 -8.02 -1.46
N GLY A 163 -9.75 -8.42 -1.75
CA GLY A 163 -10.06 -9.41 -2.77
C GLY A 163 -9.58 -9.00 -4.16
N THR A 164 -9.51 -7.70 -4.47
CA THR A 164 -8.95 -7.23 -5.74
C THR A 164 -7.43 -7.34 -5.79
N THR A 165 -6.73 -7.19 -4.65
CA THR A 165 -5.29 -7.43 -4.57
C THR A 165 -4.97 -8.88 -4.91
N PHE A 166 -5.61 -9.86 -4.25
CA PHE A 166 -5.45 -11.29 -4.59
C PHE A 166 -5.70 -11.55 -6.09
N LYS A 167 -6.83 -11.04 -6.60
CA LYS A 167 -7.19 -11.18 -8.02
C LYS A 167 -6.14 -10.58 -8.96
N SER A 168 -5.53 -9.45 -8.59
CA SER A 168 -4.48 -8.80 -9.41
C SER A 168 -3.21 -9.64 -9.52
N TYR A 169 -2.98 -10.57 -8.58
CA TYR A 169 -1.90 -11.57 -8.61
C TYR A 169 -2.36 -12.93 -9.14
N GLY A 170 -3.58 -13.05 -9.67
CA GLY A 170 -4.09 -14.27 -10.30
C GLY A 170 -4.54 -15.36 -9.33
N VAL A 171 -4.75 -15.02 -8.05
CA VAL A 171 -5.17 -15.99 -7.02
C VAL A 171 -6.54 -15.64 -6.42
N PRO A 172 -7.30 -16.63 -5.90
CA PRO A 172 -8.52 -16.37 -5.14
C PRO A 172 -8.25 -15.56 -3.87
N HIS A 173 -9.27 -14.83 -3.40
CA HIS A 173 -9.21 -14.12 -2.11
C HIS A 173 -8.91 -15.09 -0.95
N GLY A 174 -7.93 -14.74 -0.11
CA GLY A 174 -7.51 -15.55 1.03
C GLY A 174 -6.65 -16.77 0.67
N HIS A 175 -6.13 -16.86 -0.55
CA HIS A 175 -5.15 -17.89 -0.90
C HIS A 175 -3.78 -17.56 -0.25
N PRO A 176 -3.10 -18.50 0.44
CA PRO A 176 -1.77 -18.26 0.98
C PRO A 176 -0.72 -17.97 -0.11
#